data_AF-A0A7J4HU48-F1
#
_entry.id   AF-A0A7J4HU48-F1
#
_cell.length_a   1.000
_cell.length_b   1.000
_cell.length_c   1.000
_cell.angle_alpha   90.00
_cell.angle_beta   90.00
_cell.angle_gamma   90.00
#
_symmetry.space_group_name_H-M   'P 1'
#
loop_
_entity.id
_entity.type
_entity.pdbx_description
1 polymer ?
#
loop_
_entity_poly.entity_id
_entity_poly.type
_entity_poly.pdbx_seq_one_letter_code
_entity_poly.pdbx_strand_id
1 'polypeptide(L)'
;TYGWAILVVLVAIGALAYFGVLNPSRFLPSSCTIAPGIGCDDFKVTTADVQLILRNGLGDDLTAVTVTVPGCAASAEADGDDAWNNAAVLGGADGILADTCANGAAGSRYQQDVTITYTGSSGISHTATGTVVTRVE
;
A
#
# COMPACT_ATOMS: atom_id res chain seq x y z
N THR A 1 -16.70 -0.59 51.34
CA THR A 1 -16.38 0.81 50.97
C THR A 1 -15.53 0.94 49.71
N TYR A 2 -15.45 -0.08 48.84
CA TYR A 2 -14.66 -0.03 47.60
C TYR A 2 -15.51 -0.05 46.31
N GLY A 3 -16.83 -0.25 46.43
CA GLY A 3 -17.75 -0.30 45.28
C GLY A 3 -17.89 1.02 44.52
N TRP A 4 -17.61 2.15 45.17
CA TRP A 4 -17.57 3.45 44.48
C TRP A 4 -16.30 3.60 43.62
N ALA A 5 -15.17 2.99 44.04
CA ALA A 5 -13.91 3.08 43.31
C ALA A 5 -13.97 2.30 41.98
N ILE A 6 -14.55 1.09 41.99
CA ILE A 6 -14.69 0.30 40.75
C ILE A 6 -15.62 0.98 39.73
N LEU A 7 -16.67 1.67 40.20
CA LEU A 7 -17.58 2.41 39.33
C LEU A 7 -16.86 3.56 38.61
N VAL A 8 -16.04 4.32 39.32
CA VAL A 8 -15.28 5.44 38.73
C VAL A 8 -14.32 4.92 37.64
N VAL A 9 -13.65 3.79 37.87
CA VAL A 9 -12.73 3.20 36.89
C VAL A 9 -13.46 2.73 35.63
N LEU A 10 -14.61 2.07 35.76
CA LEU A 10 -15.41 1.63 34.61
C LEU A 10 -15.94 2.80 33.78
N VAL A 11 -16.36 3.89 34.44
CA VAL A 11 -16.79 5.11 33.74
C VAL A 11 -15.63 5.74 32.98
N ALA A 12 -14.43 5.78 33.57
CA ALA A 12 -13.24 6.32 32.90
C ALA A 12 -12.84 5.49 31.66
N ILE A 13 -12.83 4.15 31.76
CA ILE A 13 -12.54 3.26 30.63
C ILE A 13 -13.62 3.38 29.55
N GLY A 14 -14.90 3.45 29.95
CA GLY A 14 -16.03 3.67 29.04
C GLY A 14 -15.91 4.98 28.27
N ALA A 15 -15.52 6.07 28.95
CA ALA A 15 -15.27 7.37 28.30
C ALA A 15 -14.10 7.30 27.31
N LEU A 16 -12.99 6.65 27.66
CA LEU A 16 -11.84 6.47 26.76
C LEU A 16 -12.18 5.61 25.52
N ALA A 17 -13.01 4.58 25.69
CA ALA A 17 -13.53 3.77 24.60
C ALA A 17 -14.48 4.58 23.71
N TYR A 18 -15.37 5.37 24.30
CA TYR A 18 -16.32 6.23 23.57
C TYR A 18 -15.60 7.30 22.73
N PHE A 19 -14.57 7.94 23.29
CA PHE A 19 -13.75 8.90 22.55
C PHE A 19 -12.79 8.26 21.54
N GLY A 20 -12.74 6.92 21.46
CA GLY A 20 -11.94 6.21 20.48
C GLY A 20 -10.43 6.35 20.71
N VAL A 21 -9.99 6.70 21.93
CA VAL A 21 -8.57 6.74 22.30
C VAL A 21 -7.95 5.34 22.17
N LEU A 22 -8.77 4.30 22.34
CA LEU A 22 -8.41 2.90 22.13
C LEU A 22 -8.66 2.41 20.69
N ASN A 23 -8.91 3.29 19.70
CA ASN A 23 -9.05 2.87 18.31
C ASN A 23 -7.67 2.85 17.63
N PRO A 24 -6.97 1.70 17.58
CA PRO A 24 -5.64 1.60 16.96
C PRO A 24 -5.67 1.96 15.47
N SER A 25 -6.84 1.90 14.82
CA SER A 25 -7.00 2.25 13.40
C SER A 25 -6.73 3.72 13.10
N ARG A 26 -6.78 4.61 14.12
CA ARG A 26 -6.40 6.03 13.95
C ARG A 26 -4.90 6.27 13.99
N PHE A 27 -4.12 5.31 14.49
CA PHE A 27 -2.69 5.44 14.70
C PHE A 27 -1.87 4.58 13.75
N LEU A 28 -2.49 3.87 12.80
CA LEU A 28 -1.74 3.19 11.76
C LEU A 28 -1.19 4.24 10.81
N PRO A 29 0.15 4.42 10.74
CA PRO A 29 0.74 5.25 9.72
C PRO A 29 0.41 4.64 8.35
N SER A 30 0.09 5.49 7.38
CA SER A 30 0.09 5.10 5.97
C SER A 30 1.50 4.62 5.64
N SER A 31 1.64 3.35 5.28
CA SER A 31 2.93 2.74 4.93
C SER A 31 2.82 1.98 3.62
N CYS A 32 3.73 2.28 2.71
CA CYS A 32 3.96 1.48 1.50
C CYS A 32 5.38 0.91 1.61
N THR A 33 5.49 -0.40 1.82
CA THR A 33 6.79 -1.07 1.97
C THR A 33 6.88 -2.15 0.91
N ILE A 34 7.82 -2.00 -0.01
CA ILE A 34 8.08 -2.96 -1.09
C ILE A 34 9.38 -3.71 -0.79
N ALA A 35 9.72 -4.69 -1.63
CA ALA A 35 10.98 -5.40 -1.57
C ALA A 35 12.20 -4.44 -1.59
N PRO A 36 13.30 -4.80 -0.91
CA PRO A 36 14.53 -4.00 -0.93
C PRO A 36 15.01 -3.72 -2.35
N GLY A 37 15.37 -2.45 -2.61
CA GLY A 37 15.79 -1.99 -3.94
C GLY A 37 14.64 -1.45 -4.79
N ILE A 38 13.37 -1.61 -4.40
CA ILE A 38 12.24 -0.92 -5.03
C ILE A 38 11.65 0.04 -3.99
N GLY A 39 11.76 1.33 -4.28
CA GLY A 39 11.19 2.39 -3.44
C GLY A 39 9.72 2.60 -3.75
N CYS A 40 8.93 2.95 -2.73
CA CYS A 40 7.58 3.48 -2.89
C CYS A 40 7.62 4.93 -2.42
N ASP A 41 7.59 5.86 -3.37
CA ASP A 41 7.74 7.29 -3.09
C ASP A 41 6.41 7.89 -2.61
N ASP A 42 5.30 7.46 -3.21
CA ASP A 42 3.96 7.90 -2.85
C ASP A 42 2.90 6.87 -3.28
N PHE A 43 1.72 6.94 -2.69
CA PHE A 43 0.61 6.06 -3.02
C PHE A 43 -0.72 6.64 -2.57
N LYS A 44 -1.78 6.30 -3.31
CA LYS A 44 -3.15 6.71 -3.01
C LYS A 44 -4.11 5.56 -3.29
N VAL A 45 -5.07 5.36 -2.40
CA VAL A 45 -6.09 4.31 -2.53
C VAL A 45 -7.46 4.96 -2.43
N THR A 46 -8.23 4.89 -3.50
CA THR A 46 -9.65 5.28 -3.52
C THR A 46 -10.53 4.04 -3.49
N THR A 47 -11.84 4.22 -3.49
CA THR A 47 -12.78 3.09 -3.52
C THR A 47 -12.66 2.23 -4.79
N ALA A 48 -12.21 2.82 -5.90
CA ALA A 48 -12.19 2.19 -7.22
C ALA A 48 -10.78 2.09 -7.84
N ASP A 49 -9.80 2.82 -7.33
CA ASP A 49 -8.47 2.93 -7.94
C ASP A 49 -7.36 2.84 -6.89
N VAL A 50 -6.22 2.32 -7.30
CA VAL A 50 -4.97 2.33 -6.53
C VAL A 50 -3.89 2.97 -7.39
N GLN A 51 -3.35 4.09 -6.92
CA GLN A 51 -2.23 4.78 -7.54
C GLN A 51 -0.95 4.53 -6.74
N LEU A 52 0.12 4.13 -7.43
CA LEU A 52 1.41 3.80 -6.82
C LEU A 52 2.54 4.52 -7.57
N ILE A 53 3.36 5.27 -6.84
CA ILE A 53 4.59 5.87 -7.36
C ILE A 53 5.76 5.02 -6.90
N LEU A 54 6.21 4.10 -7.76
CA LEU A 54 7.32 3.21 -7.48
C LEU A 54 8.59 3.69 -8.14
N ARG A 55 9.72 3.65 -7.43
CA ARG A 55 11.05 4.00 -7.93
C ARG A 55 11.98 2.78 -7.97
N ASN A 56 12.67 2.60 -9.09
CA ASN A 56 13.71 1.56 -9.20
C ASN A 56 14.99 2.04 -8.50
N GLY A 57 15.39 1.35 -7.44
CA GLY A 57 16.64 1.57 -6.71
C GLY A 57 17.56 0.34 -6.71
N LEU A 58 17.36 -0.62 -7.61
CA LEU A 58 18.18 -1.84 -7.69
C LEU A 58 19.55 -1.60 -8.34
N GLY A 59 19.77 -0.44 -8.96
CA GLY A 59 21.03 -0.10 -9.62
C GLY A 59 21.16 -0.64 -11.04
N ASP A 60 20.14 -1.34 -11.54
CA ASP A 60 20.07 -1.94 -12.87
C ASP A 60 18.76 -1.55 -13.57
N ASP A 61 18.77 -1.55 -14.89
CA ASP A 61 17.57 -1.39 -15.70
C ASP A 61 16.78 -2.71 -15.73
N LEU A 62 15.47 -2.62 -15.48
CA LEU A 62 14.56 -3.77 -15.47
C LEU A 62 13.70 -3.76 -16.74
N THR A 63 13.32 -4.95 -17.18
CA THR A 63 12.44 -5.15 -18.34
C THR A 63 11.32 -6.14 -17.99
N ALA A 64 10.25 -6.14 -18.78
CA ALA A 64 9.08 -6.98 -18.57
C ALA A 64 8.52 -6.84 -17.15
N VAL A 65 8.29 -5.59 -16.74
CA VAL A 65 7.81 -5.27 -15.39
C VAL A 65 6.30 -5.41 -15.34
N THR A 66 5.81 -6.21 -14.40
CA THR A 66 4.39 -6.37 -14.12
C THR A 66 4.11 -6.02 -12.67
N VAL A 67 3.10 -5.19 -12.40
CA VAL A 67 2.62 -4.90 -11.04
C VAL A 67 1.18 -5.37 -10.91
N THR A 68 0.96 -6.28 -9.97
CA THR A 68 -0.37 -6.82 -9.68
C THR A 68 -0.80 -6.39 -8.28
N VAL A 69 -1.94 -5.70 -8.22
CA VAL A 69 -2.67 -5.42 -6.98
C VAL A 69 -3.90 -6.34 -6.96
N PRO A 70 -4.01 -7.28 -6.02
CA PRO A 70 -5.12 -8.21 -6.00
C PRO A 70 -6.45 -7.45 -5.80
N GLY A 71 -7.43 -7.78 -6.65
CA GLY A 71 -8.74 -7.12 -6.63
C GLY A 71 -8.84 -5.86 -7.47
N CYS A 72 -7.80 -5.51 -8.23
CA CYS A 72 -7.78 -4.47 -9.28
C CYS A 72 -7.47 -5.10 -10.64
N ALA A 73 -7.77 -4.39 -11.73
CA ALA A 73 -7.20 -4.75 -13.03
C ALA A 73 -5.72 -4.33 -13.13
N ALA A 74 -5.02 -4.94 -14.08
CA ALA A 74 -3.64 -4.56 -14.38
C ALA A 74 -3.60 -3.15 -14.97
N SER A 75 -2.67 -2.33 -14.49
CA SER A 75 -2.35 -1.03 -15.07
C SER A 75 -1.69 -1.19 -16.44
N ALA A 76 -1.89 -0.23 -17.34
CA ALA A 76 -1.23 -0.21 -18.64
C ALA A 76 0.27 0.10 -18.56
N GLU A 77 0.73 0.59 -17.41
CA GLU A 77 2.09 1.06 -17.14
C GLU A 77 2.95 0.02 -16.40
N ALA A 78 2.38 -1.16 -16.16
CA ALA A 78 3.06 -2.29 -15.52
C ALA A 78 2.39 -3.62 -15.92
N ASP A 79 2.26 -3.88 -17.22
CA ASP A 79 1.53 -5.02 -17.77
C ASP A 79 2.42 -6.20 -18.21
N GLY A 80 3.75 -6.05 -18.06
CA GLY A 80 4.74 -7.08 -18.40
C GLY A 80 5.50 -6.84 -19.69
N ASP A 81 5.28 -5.74 -20.40
CA ASP A 81 6.17 -5.30 -21.49
C ASP A 81 6.99 -4.04 -21.17
N ASP A 82 6.76 -3.45 -19.99
CA ASP A 82 7.38 -2.20 -19.57
C ASP A 82 8.87 -2.31 -19.25
N ALA A 83 9.61 -1.26 -19.61
CA ALA A 83 10.99 -1.04 -19.22
C ALA A 83 11.07 -0.03 -18.07
N TRP A 84 11.87 -0.35 -17.06
CA TRP A 84 12.01 0.45 -15.85
C TRP A 84 13.48 0.76 -15.56
N ASN A 85 13.89 1.94 -16.00
CA ASN A 85 15.27 2.40 -15.87
C ASN A 85 15.67 2.61 -14.40
N ASN A 86 16.95 2.47 -14.13
CA ASN A 86 17.50 2.77 -12.81
C ASN A 86 17.18 4.20 -12.35
N ALA A 87 16.83 4.36 -11.08
CA ALA A 87 16.38 5.61 -10.44
C ALA A 87 15.11 6.25 -11.01
N ALA A 88 14.46 5.64 -12.02
CA ALA A 88 13.24 6.16 -12.62
C ALA A 88 11.98 5.72 -11.85
N VAL A 89 10.91 6.48 -12.04
CA VAL A 89 9.57 6.14 -11.55
C VAL A 89 8.85 5.33 -12.63
N LEU A 90 8.23 4.21 -12.25
CA LEU A 90 7.44 3.40 -13.17
C LEU A 90 6.13 4.12 -13.52
N GLY A 91 5.74 4.15 -14.80
CA GLY A 91 4.56 4.90 -15.27
C GLY A 91 4.75 6.44 -15.37
N GLY A 92 5.97 6.95 -15.12
CA GLY A 92 6.27 8.37 -15.28
C GLY A 92 5.76 9.25 -14.13
N ALA A 93 5.20 10.42 -14.44
CA ALA A 93 4.81 11.42 -13.44
C ALA A 93 3.55 11.03 -12.66
N ASP A 94 2.63 10.31 -13.32
CA ASP A 94 1.36 9.88 -12.73
C ASP A 94 1.49 8.50 -12.05
N GLY A 95 2.62 7.82 -12.26
CA GLY A 95 2.90 6.49 -11.71
C GLY A 95 2.00 5.41 -12.29
N ILE A 96 1.77 4.38 -11.50
CA ILE A 96 0.96 3.22 -11.86
C ILE A 96 -0.46 3.47 -11.38
N LEU A 97 -1.45 3.32 -12.28
CA LEU A 97 -2.86 3.41 -11.93
C LEU A 97 -3.53 2.05 -12.15
N ALA A 98 -3.78 1.32 -11.07
CA ALA A 98 -4.60 0.12 -11.10
C ALA A 98 -6.06 0.53 -10.93
N ASP A 99 -6.87 0.27 -11.94
CA ASP A 99 -8.30 0.63 -11.96
C ASP A 99 -9.18 -0.57 -11.57
N THR A 100 -10.50 -0.34 -11.57
CA THR A 100 -11.53 -1.36 -11.30
C THR A 100 -11.31 -2.16 -10.00
N CYS A 101 -10.76 -1.48 -9.00
CA CYS A 101 -10.48 -2.04 -7.70
C CYS A 101 -11.74 -2.19 -6.82
N ALA A 102 -11.77 -3.23 -5.99
CA ALA A 102 -12.78 -3.40 -4.93
C ALA A 102 -12.16 -3.13 -3.53
N ASN A 103 -11.73 -1.89 -3.28
CA ASN A 103 -10.92 -1.54 -2.09
C ASN A 103 -11.73 -1.35 -0.79
N GLY A 104 -13.06 -1.38 -0.87
CA GLY A 104 -13.96 -1.16 0.26
C GLY A 104 -14.50 0.27 0.35
N ALA A 105 -15.17 0.59 1.46
CA ALA A 105 -15.79 1.90 1.65
C ALA A 105 -14.76 2.97 2.01
N ALA A 106 -15.02 4.22 1.61
CA ALA A 106 -14.24 5.38 2.03
C ALA A 106 -14.10 5.42 3.55
N GLY A 107 -12.87 5.62 4.02
CA GLY A 107 -12.53 5.63 5.42
C GLY A 107 -12.34 4.25 6.08
N SER A 108 -12.50 3.15 5.34
CA SER A 108 -12.12 1.82 5.81
C SER A 108 -10.61 1.60 5.71
N ARG A 109 -10.11 0.63 6.49
CA ARG A 109 -8.69 0.25 6.45
C ARG A 109 -8.42 -0.57 5.19
N TYR A 110 -7.45 -0.13 4.42
CA TYR A 110 -6.89 -0.84 3.29
C TYR A 110 -5.56 -1.49 3.70
N GLN A 111 -5.44 -2.80 3.51
CA GLN A 111 -4.18 -3.52 3.63
C GLN A 111 -4.16 -4.56 2.52
N GLN A 112 -3.21 -4.43 1.60
CA GLN A 112 -3.08 -5.36 0.49
C GLN A 112 -1.61 -5.58 0.11
N ASP A 113 -1.32 -6.81 -0.32
CA ASP A 113 -0.02 -7.18 -0.82
C ASP A 113 0.07 -6.86 -2.32
N VAL A 114 1.14 -6.16 -2.72
CA VAL A 114 1.42 -5.82 -4.12
C VAL A 114 2.52 -6.74 -4.62
N THR A 115 2.30 -7.39 -5.75
CA THR A 115 3.29 -8.28 -6.36
C THR A 115 3.91 -7.62 -7.59
N ILE A 116 5.23 -7.60 -7.65
CA ILE A 116 6.00 -7.03 -8.76
C ILE A 116 6.82 -8.16 -9.37
N THR A 117 6.62 -8.41 -10.65
CA THR A 117 7.46 -9.33 -11.43
C THR A 117 8.30 -8.51 -12.38
N TYR A 118 9.59 -8.82 -12.51
CA TYR A 118 10.49 -8.09 -13.39
C TYR A 118 11.63 -9.00 -13.87
N THR A 119 12.28 -8.61 -14.96
CA THR A 119 13.47 -9.29 -15.49
C THR A 119 14.66 -8.35 -15.41
N GLY A 120 15.70 -8.76 -14.70
CA GLY A 120 16.94 -8.00 -14.58
C GLY A 120 17.82 -8.11 -15.83
N SER A 121 18.94 -7.38 -15.86
CA SER A 121 19.95 -7.42 -16.93
C SER A 121 20.55 -8.81 -17.18
N SER A 122 20.46 -9.71 -16.20
CA SER A 122 20.85 -11.12 -16.31
C SER A 122 19.90 -11.98 -17.15
N GLY A 123 18.72 -11.46 -17.50
CA GLY A 123 17.66 -12.21 -18.19
C GLY A 123 16.86 -13.15 -17.27
N ILE A 124 17.10 -13.11 -15.96
CA ILE A 124 16.36 -13.91 -14.97
C ILE A 124 15.15 -13.12 -14.50
N SER A 125 13.98 -13.78 -14.51
CA SER A 125 12.75 -13.23 -13.95
C SER A 125 12.75 -13.38 -12.42
N HIS A 126 12.43 -12.29 -11.75
CA HIS A 126 12.33 -12.17 -10.30
C HIS A 126 10.92 -11.72 -9.91
N THR A 127 10.46 -12.19 -8.75
CA THR A 127 9.21 -11.75 -8.15
C THR A 127 9.50 -11.16 -6.79
N ALA A 128 9.04 -9.93 -6.60
CA ALA A 128 9.10 -9.17 -5.37
C ALA A 128 7.68 -8.95 -4.84
N THR A 129 7.51 -8.99 -3.53
CA THR A 129 6.25 -8.66 -2.88
C THR A 129 6.43 -7.48 -1.95
N GLY A 130 5.39 -6.66 -1.86
CA GLY A 130 5.30 -5.52 -0.97
C GLY A 130 3.94 -5.46 -0.30
N THR A 131 3.79 -4.59 0.68
CA THR A 131 2.54 -4.37 1.38
C THR A 131 2.22 -2.88 1.41
N VAL A 132 0.96 -2.56 1.12
CA VAL A 132 0.41 -1.22 1.19
C VAL A 132 -0.65 -1.20 2.27
N VAL A 133 -0.46 -0.32 3.25
CA VAL A 133 -1.38 -0.13 4.38
C VAL A 133 -1.75 1.33 4.44
N THR A 134 -3.03 1.64 4.26
CA THR A 134 -3.57 3.00 4.39
C THR A 134 -5.06 2.97 4.68
N ARG A 135 -5.69 4.13 4.64
CA ARG A 135 -7.13 4.30 4.67
C ARG A 135 -7.61 4.61 3.26
N VAL A 136 -8.73 4.01 2.86
CA VAL A 136 -9.38 4.35 1.60
C VAL A 136 -9.87 5.79 1.68
N GLU A 137 -9.49 6.63 0.71
CA GLU A 137 -9.95 8.01 0.59
C GLU A 137 -11.33 8.11 -0.07
#